data_AF-A0A7D7RJE6-F1
#
_entry.id   AF-A0A7D7RJE6-F1
#
_cell.length_a   1.000
_cell.length_b   1.000
_cell.length_c   1.000
_cell.angle_alpha   90.00
_cell.angle_beta   90.00
_cell.angle_gamma   90.00
#
_symmetry.space_group_name_H-M   'P 1'
#
loop_
_entity.id
_entity.type
_entity.pdbx_description
1 polymer ?
#
loop_
_entity_poly.entity_id
_entity_poly.type
_entity_poly.pdbx_seq_one_letter_code
_entity_poly.pdbx_strand_id
1 'polypeptide(L)'
;MKSIYPHTPNHISPEERVKCILFAAALLAYGTFGWYSDDIFIPGKRGRGVHFSGAACTLIYAAFIFGAANFISVVVDHYDKRNNETQYQRFAKITRIGGIIFLILGTLVSIFE
;
A
#
# COMPACT_ATOMS: atom_id res chain seq x y z
N MET A 1 -1.72 -28.03 15.58
CA MET A 1 -1.41 -29.19 14.72
C MET A 1 -0.31 -28.76 13.74
N LYS A 2 0.93 -29.26 13.88
CA LYS A 2 2.03 -28.94 12.94
C LYS A 2 1.83 -29.80 11.69
N SER A 3 1.81 -29.19 10.50
CA SER A 3 1.75 -29.94 9.23
C SER A 3 2.95 -30.88 9.11
N ILE A 4 2.72 -32.11 8.68
CA ILE A 4 3.73 -33.19 8.54
C ILE A 4 4.49 -33.04 7.20
N TYR A 5 4.02 -32.16 6.31
CA TYR A 5 4.65 -31.89 5.01
C TYR A 5 5.64 -30.73 5.09
N PRO A 6 6.80 -30.82 4.40
CA PRO A 6 7.74 -29.70 4.32
C PRO A 6 7.05 -28.50 3.68
N HIS A 7 7.15 -27.35 4.33
CA HIS A 7 6.61 -26.10 3.81
C HIS A 7 7.34 -25.72 2.53
N THR A 8 6.59 -25.52 1.45
CA THR A 8 7.07 -24.96 0.19
C THR A 8 6.96 -23.44 0.26
N PRO A 9 8.07 -22.68 0.19
CA PRO A 9 8.03 -21.22 0.17
C PRO A 9 7.20 -20.70 -1.00
N ASN A 10 6.57 -19.53 -0.82
CA ASN A 10 5.77 -18.90 -1.86
C ASN A 10 6.64 -18.53 -3.07
N HIS A 11 6.27 -19.03 -4.24
CA HIS A 11 6.97 -18.72 -5.48
C HIS A 11 6.26 -17.60 -6.22
N ILE A 12 6.86 -16.41 -6.18
CA ILE A 12 6.35 -15.22 -6.86
C ILE A 12 7.25 -14.96 -8.06
N SER A 13 6.64 -14.69 -9.20
CA SER A 13 7.40 -14.48 -10.43
C SER A 13 8.37 -13.28 -10.28
N PRO A 14 9.52 -13.28 -10.97
CA PRO A 14 10.40 -12.11 -10.99
C PRO A 14 9.68 -10.84 -11.43
N GLU A 15 8.78 -10.95 -12.40
CA GLU A 15 8.01 -9.82 -12.93
C GLU A 15 7.10 -9.20 -11.86
N GLU A 16 6.34 -10.00 -11.13
CA GLU A 16 5.45 -9.51 -10.07
C GLU A 16 6.24 -8.84 -8.94
N ARG A 17 7.40 -9.39 -8.57
CA ARG A 17 8.28 -8.79 -7.56
C ARG A 17 8.77 -7.41 -8.00
N VAL A 18 9.23 -7.29 -9.24
CA VAL A 18 9.66 -6.00 -9.81
C VAL A 18 8.50 -5.02 -9.83
N LYS A 19 7.30 -5.42 -10.25
CA LYS A 19 6.09 -4.57 -10.21
C LYS A 19 5.77 -4.10 -8.79
N CYS A 20 5.82 -4.99 -7.79
CA CYS A 20 5.58 -4.63 -6.40
C CYS A 20 6.59 -3.60 -5.88
N ILE A 21 7.88 -3.80 -6.19
CA ILE A 21 8.94 -2.86 -5.81
C ILE A 21 8.71 -1.50 -6.47
N LEU A 22 8.44 -1.48 -7.78
CA LEU A 22 8.19 -0.25 -8.53
C LEU A 22 6.96 0.49 -8.02
N PHE A 23 5.85 -0.20 -7.76
CA PHE A 23 4.64 0.43 -7.23
C PHE A 23 4.83 0.94 -5.81
N ALA A 24 5.52 0.20 -4.93
CA ALA A 24 5.85 0.68 -3.60
C ALA A 24 6.74 1.92 -3.65
N ALA A 25 7.79 1.91 -4.47
CA ALA A 25 8.68 3.04 -4.66
C ALA A 25 7.95 4.26 -5.23
N ALA A 26 7.09 4.07 -6.23
CA ALA A 26 6.28 5.14 -6.81
C ALA A 26 5.32 5.75 -5.78
N LEU A 27 4.61 4.93 -5.00
CA LEU A 27 3.71 5.41 -3.93
C LEU A 27 4.46 6.22 -2.88
N LEU A 28 5.62 5.73 -2.43
CA LEU A 28 6.42 6.41 -1.40
C LEU A 28 7.04 7.70 -1.95
N ALA A 29 7.65 7.67 -3.14
CA ALA A 29 8.29 8.84 -3.73
C ALA A 29 7.25 9.93 -4.05
N TYR A 30 6.17 9.57 -4.75
CA TYR A 30 5.10 10.51 -5.11
C TYR A 30 4.37 11.03 -3.86
N GLY A 31 4.03 10.13 -2.94
CA GLY A 31 3.37 10.47 -1.68
C GLY A 31 4.21 11.38 -0.80
N THR A 32 5.50 11.09 -0.64
CA THR A 32 6.41 11.94 0.16
C THR A 32 6.56 13.31 -0.48
N PHE A 33 6.73 13.38 -1.80
CA PHE A 33 6.84 14.65 -2.51
C PHE A 33 5.56 15.50 -2.38
N GLY A 34 4.40 14.90 -2.61
CA GLY A 34 3.11 15.59 -2.51
C GLY A 34 2.80 16.00 -1.07
N TRP A 35 3.06 15.13 -0.09
CA TRP A 35 2.88 15.45 1.33
C TRP A 35 3.81 16.57 1.80
N TYR A 36 5.08 16.55 1.38
CA TYR A 36 6.02 17.63 1.66
C TYR A 36 5.61 18.97 1.03
N SER A 37 4.99 18.92 -0.15
CA SER A 37 4.51 20.11 -0.86
C SER A 37 3.11 20.55 -0.42
N ASP A 38 2.48 19.83 0.50
CA ASP A 38 1.07 19.95 0.91
C ASP A 38 0.07 19.92 -0.26
N ASP A 39 0.39 19.17 -1.33
CA ASP A 39 -0.47 18.97 -2.48
C ASP A 39 -0.26 17.57 -3.06
N ILE A 40 -1.22 16.68 -2.80
CA ILE A 40 -1.30 15.39 -3.49
C ILE A 40 -2.39 15.45 -4.54
N PHE A 41 -1.99 15.38 -5.81
CA PHE A 41 -2.92 15.28 -6.92
C PHE A 41 -3.24 13.82 -7.26
N ILE A 42 -4.52 13.47 -7.38
CA ILE A 42 -4.97 12.17 -7.90
C ILE A 42 -5.74 12.41 -9.20
N PRO A 43 -5.23 11.95 -10.37
CA PRO A 43 -5.90 12.17 -11.64
C PRO A 43 -7.21 11.35 -11.73
N GLY A 44 -8.28 12.01 -12.15
CA GLY A 44 -9.56 11.37 -12.41
C GLY A 44 -9.59 10.69 -13.78
N LYS A 45 -10.10 9.44 -13.85
CA LYS A 45 -10.20 8.70 -15.13
C LYS A 45 -11.13 9.38 -16.16
N ARG A 46 -12.16 10.11 -15.70
CA ARG A 46 -13.18 10.77 -16.54
C ARG A 46 -13.57 12.15 -16.01
N GLY A 47 -12.59 12.98 -15.66
CA GLY A 47 -12.85 14.33 -15.14
C GLY A 47 -11.58 15.04 -14.70
N ARG A 48 -11.74 16.21 -14.05
CA ARG A 48 -10.64 16.86 -13.34
C ARG A 48 -10.18 15.94 -12.20
N GLY A 49 -8.88 15.86 -11.96
CA GLY A 49 -8.36 15.17 -10.77
C GLY A 49 -8.68 15.93 -9.49
N VAL A 50 -8.34 15.32 -8.37
CA VAL A 50 -8.56 15.88 -7.02
C VAL A 50 -7.21 16.25 -6.43
N HIS A 51 -7.10 17.46 -5.91
CA HIS A 51 -5.97 17.91 -5.10
C HIS A 51 -6.33 17.74 -3.63
N PHE A 52 -5.42 17.18 -2.84
CA PHE A 52 -5.55 17.02 -1.40
C PHE A 52 -4.50 17.89 -0.72
N SER A 53 -4.95 18.77 0.17
CA SER A 53 -4.12 19.66 1.00
C SER A 53 -4.30 19.36 2.49
N GLY A 54 -3.54 20.00 3.37
CA GLY A 54 -3.76 20.00 4.81
C GLY A 54 -3.87 18.61 5.46
N ALA A 55 -4.95 18.41 6.22
CA ALA A 55 -5.18 17.17 6.94
C ALA A 55 -5.56 16.04 5.97
N ALA A 56 -6.32 16.36 4.92
CA ALA A 56 -6.67 15.40 3.88
C ALA A 56 -5.42 14.85 3.17
N CYS A 57 -4.46 15.71 2.84
CA CYS A 57 -3.17 15.35 2.25
C CYS A 57 -2.42 14.31 3.10
N THR A 58 -2.33 14.55 4.41
CA THR A 58 -1.67 13.63 5.35
C THR A 58 -2.37 12.26 5.42
N LEU A 59 -3.71 12.24 5.39
CA LEU A 59 -4.49 11.00 5.39
C LEU A 59 -4.33 10.21 4.08
N ILE A 60 -4.31 10.89 2.93
CA ILE A 60 -4.04 10.24 1.64
C ILE A 60 -2.62 9.68 1.61
N TYR A 61 -1.63 10.40 2.13
CA TYR A 61 -0.28 9.89 2.21
C TYR A 61 -0.17 8.64 3.10
N ALA A 62 -0.88 8.62 4.24
CA ALA A 62 -0.97 7.41 5.06
C ALA A 62 -1.53 6.22 4.25
N ALA A 63 -2.56 6.43 3.42
CA ALA A 63 -3.07 5.38 2.53
C ALA A 63 -2.00 4.86 1.56
N PHE A 64 -1.14 5.72 1.03
CA PHE A 64 -0.03 5.32 0.16
C PHE A 64 1.02 4.49 0.91
N ILE A 65 1.35 4.84 2.15
CA ILE A 65 2.25 4.04 3.01
C ILE A 65 1.68 2.64 3.22
N PHE A 66 0.38 2.52 3.50
CA PHE A 66 -0.29 1.23 3.65
C PHE A 66 -0.26 0.40 2.35
N GLY A 67 -0.49 1.04 1.20
CA GLY A 67 -0.35 0.40 -0.11
C GLY A 67 1.07 -0.09 -0.38
N ALA A 68 2.07 0.75 -0.12
CA ALA A 68 3.48 0.42 -0.28
C ALA A 68 3.90 -0.74 0.65
N ALA A 69 3.48 -0.70 1.92
CA ALA A 69 3.73 -1.77 2.88
C ALA A 69 3.14 -3.11 2.40
N ASN A 70 1.94 -3.09 1.81
CA ASN A 70 1.32 -4.28 1.23
C ASN A 70 2.16 -4.86 0.08
N PHE A 71 2.59 -4.03 -0.88
CA PHE A 71 3.46 -4.48 -1.98
C PHE A 71 4.82 -5.00 -1.50
N ILE A 72 5.43 -4.32 -0.53
CA ILE A 72 6.69 -4.78 0.08
C ILE A 72 6.49 -6.13 0.75
N SER A 73 5.37 -6.35 1.44
CA SER A 73 5.12 -7.64 2.11
C SER A 73 5.05 -8.82 1.16
N VAL A 74 4.56 -8.63 -0.07
CA VAL A 74 4.57 -9.65 -1.13
C VAL A 74 6.01 -10.05 -1.48
N VAL A 75 6.89 -9.06 -1.62
CA VAL A 75 8.31 -9.31 -1.92
C VAL A 75 9.01 -10.00 -0.74
N VAL A 76 8.72 -9.57 0.49
CA VAL A 76 9.30 -10.17 1.70
C VAL A 76 8.84 -11.61 1.88
N ASP A 77 7.56 -11.92 1.67
CA ASP A 77 7.00 -13.28 1.74
C ASP A 77 7.73 -14.25 0.81
N HIS A 78 8.10 -13.81 -0.40
CA HIS A 78 8.87 -14.64 -1.32
C HIS A 78 10.27 -15.03 -0.79
N TYR A 79 10.93 -14.14 -0.06
CA TYR A 79 12.24 -14.42 0.53
C TYR A 79 12.15 -15.13 1.88
N ASP A 80 10.96 -15.16 2.51
CA ASP A 80 10.74 -15.85 3.75
C ASP A 80 10.59 -17.36 3.51
N LYS A 81 11.38 -18.15 4.24
CA LYS A 81 11.35 -19.63 4.16
C LYS A 81 10.56 -20.25 5.31
N ARG A 82 10.07 -19.43 6.24
CA ARG A 82 9.31 -19.88 7.42
C ARG A 82 7.86 -20.18 7.01
N ASN A 83 7.21 -21.11 7.72
CA ASN A 83 5.78 -21.36 7.55
C ASN A 83 4.94 -20.27 8.23
N ASN A 84 4.88 -19.09 7.62
CA ASN A 84 4.19 -17.92 8.16
C ASN A 84 3.16 -17.31 7.20
N GLU A 85 2.64 -18.11 6.28
CA GLU A 85 1.64 -17.71 5.29
C GLU A 85 0.43 -16.99 5.93
N THR A 86 -0.07 -17.51 7.05
CA THR A 86 -1.18 -16.87 7.79
C THR A 86 -0.83 -15.47 8.30
N GLN A 87 0.43 -15.20 8.64
CA GLN A 87 0.85 -13.88 9.09
C GLN A 87 0.89 -12.89 7.92
N TYR A 88 1.40 -13.28 6.77
CA TYR A 88 1.38 -12.44 5.56
C TYR A 88 -0.05 -12.19 5.06
N GLN A 89 -0.93 -13.18 5.08
CA GLN A 89 -2.34 -12.99 4.75
C GLN A 89 -3.04 -11.99 5.69
N ARG A 90 -2.75 -12.06 7.00
CA ARG A 90 -3.27 -11.10 7.98
C ARG A 90 -2.70 -9.71 7.75
N PHE A 91 -1.39 -9.61 7.51
CA PHE A 91 -0.73 -8.35 7.22
C PHE A 91 -1.34 -7.68 5.98
N ALA A 92 -1.48 -8.42 4.87
CA ALA A 92 -2.09 -7.92 3.64
C ALA A 92 -3.54 -7.45 3.85
N LYS A 93 -4.31 -8.16 4.69
CA LYS A 93 -5.66 -7.74 5.05
C LYS A 93 -5.66 -6.43 5.85
N ILE A 94 -4.82 -6.33 6.87
CA ILE A 94 -4.71 -5.13 7.71
C ILE A 94 -4.27 -3.95 6.86
N THR A 95 -3.25 -4.12 6.02
CA THR A 95 -2.74 -3.00 5.22
C THR A 95 -3.72 -2.55 4.15
N ARG A 96 -4.42 -3.48 3.50
CA ARG A 96 -5.48 -3.15 2.55
C ARG A 96 -6.64 -2.42 3.21
N ILE A 97 -7.13 -2.92 4.36
CA ILE A 97 -8.24 -2.28 5.08
C ILE A 97 -7.80 -0.90 5.60
N GLY A 98 -6.63 -0.81 6.22
CA GLY A 98 -6.06 0.44 6.69
C GLY A 98 -5.93 1.47 5.57
N GLY A 99 -5.35 1.08 4.44
CA GLY A 99 -5.22 1.95 3.27
C GLY A 99 -6.56 2.45 2.75
N ILE A 100 -7.58 1.59 2.66
CA ILE A 100 -8.94 2.00 2.26
C ILE A 100 -9.56 2.97 3.27
N ILE A 101 -9.42 2.70 4.57
CA ILE A 101 -9.93 3.58 5.62
C ILE A 101 -9.29 4.96 5.50
N PHE A 102 -7.97 5.05 5.39
CA PHE A 102 -7.27 6.32 5.25
C PHE A 102 -7.65 7.06 3.95
N LEU A 103 -7.86 6.34 2.85
CA LEU A 103 -8.33 6.93 1.59
C LEU A 103 -9.73 7.54 1.74
N ILE A 104 -10.67 6.80 2.36
CA ILE A 104 -12.03 7.30 2.61
C ILE A 104 -11.99 8.51 3.55
N LEU A 105 -11.25 8.41 4.66
CA LEU A 105 -11.12 9.51 5.63
C LEU A 105 -10.50 10.76 4.98
N GLY A 106 -9.42 10.62 4.22
CA GLY A 106 -8.81 11.76 3.51
C GLY A 106 -9.77 12.41 2.53
N THR A 107 -10.54 11.59 1.79
CA THR A 107 -11.58 12.09 0.88
C THR A 107 -12.70 12.81 1.62
N LEU A 108 -13.15 12.29 2.76
CA LEU A 108 -14.17 12.95 3.57
C LEU A 108 -13.66 14.26 4.17
N VAL A 109 -12.43 14.29 4.67
CA VAL A 109 -11.82 15.51 5.23
C VAL A 109 -11.65 16.58 4.15
N SER A 110 -11.27 16.21 2.93
CA SER A 110 -11.15 17.18 1.82
C SER A 110 -12.46 17.87 1.41
N ILE A 111 -13.62 17.40 1.88
CA ILE A 111 -14.91 18.08 1.63
C ILE A 111 -15.10 19.26 2.58
N PHE A 112 -14.41 19.26 3.73
CA PHE A 112 -14.51 20.29 4.76
C PHE A 112 -13.35 21.30 4.72
N GLU A 113 -12.36 21.07 3.86
CA GLU A 113 -11.28 22.00 3.53
C GLU A 113 -11.68 22.86 2.32
#